data_AF-A0A4U2MEQ0-F1
#
_entry.id   AF-A0A4U2MEQ0-F1
#
_cell.length_a   1.000
_cell.length_b   1.000
_cell.length_c   1.000
_cell.angle_alpha   90.00
_cell.angle_beta   90.00
_cell.angle_gamma   90.00
#
_symmetry.space_group_name_H-M   'P 1'
#
loop_
_entity.id
_entity.type
_entity.pdbx_description
1 polymer ?
#
loop_
_entity_poly.entity_id
_entity_poly.type
_entity_poly.pdbx_seq_one_letter_code
_entity_poly.pdbx_strand_id
1 'polypeptide(L)'
;MGKLFLKICLFAIGTVFLFAAKITYAEEKQQNNYPIILVNGFAGWGREEMLGVKYWGGVHDIQEDLKRNGYTVHTAAVGPVSSNWDRACELYAQINGGTVDYGAAHAEKHGHNRFGRTYSGFAPNWSETNKVHLVGHSMGGQTIRTLVQLLKEGSFEEKNYVKNHPNTNISPLFEGEKSYVHSVTTLATPHNG
;
A
#
# COMPACT_ATOMS: atom_id res chain seq x y z
N MET A 1 -27.16 -49.54 35.35
CA MET A 1 -25.90 -48.77 35.19
C MET A 1 -25.21 -48.95 33.82
N GLY A 2 -25.33 -50.09 33.11
CA GLY A 2 -24.61 -50.30 31.83
C GLY A 2 -25.13 -49.59 30.56
N LYS A 3 -26.41 -49.19 30.48
CA LYS A 3 -26.97 -48.57 29.25
C LYS A 3 -26.79 -47.06 29.14
N LEU A 4 -26.45 -46.38 30.25
CA LEU A 4 -26.22 -44.93 30.29
C LEU A 4 -24.77 -44.59 29.93
N PHE A 5 -23.81 -45.41 30.37
CA PHE A 5 -22.39 -45.26 30.03
C PHE A 5 -22.10 -45.45 28.53
N LEU A 6 -22.80 -46.38 27.86
CA LEU A 6 -22.60 -46.63 26.44
C LEU A 6 -23.14 -45.49 25.54
N LYS A 7 -24.18 -44.77 25.97
CA LYS A 7 -24.72 -43.62 25.23
C LYS A 7 -23.85 -42.36 25.36
N ILE A 8 -23.14 -42.20 26.47
CA ILE A 8 -22.23 -41.08 26.68
C ILE A 8 -20.95 -41.25 25.84
N CYS A 9 -20.46 -42.49 25.66
CA CYS A 9 -19.33 -42.75 24.76
C CYS A 9 -19.67 -42.55 23.27
N LEU A 10 -20.91 -42.83 22.82
CA LEU A 10 -21.31 -42.55 21.43
C LEU A 10 -21.51 -41.05 21.14
N PHE A 11 -21.79 -40.22 22.15
CA PHE A 11 -21.95 -38.77 21.97
C PHE A 11 -20.61 -38.02 21.94
N ALA A 12 -19.56 -38.59 22.53
CA ALA A 12 -18.21 -38.02 22.52
C ALA A 12 -17.42 -38.30 21.23
N ILE A 13 -17.83 -39.29 20.43
CA ILE A 13 -17.17 -39.62 19.16
C ILE A 13 -17.79 -38.84 17.98
N GLY A 14 -19.05 -38.38 18.10
CA GLY A 14 -19.75 -37.64 17.06
C GLY A 14 -19.42 -36.14 16.95
N THR A 15 -18.76 -35.55 17.94
CA THR A 15 -18.46 -34.10 17.98
C THR A 15 -17.04 -33.74 17.57
N VAL A 16 -16.15 -34.72 17.35
CA VAL A 16 -14.75 -34.46 16.97
C VAL A 16 -14.58 -34.22 15.45
N PHE A 17 -15.61 -34.45 14.64
CA PHE A 17 -15.49 -34.43 13.17
C PHE A 17 -15.87 -33.13 12.44
N LEU A 18 -16.18 -32.02 13.14
CA LEU A 18 -16.73 -30.82 12.48
C LEU A 18 -15.80 -29.60 12.41
N PHE A 19 -14.55 -29.71 12.86
CA PHE A 19 -13.54 -28.67 12.66
C PHE A 19 -12.34 -29.20 11.87
N ALA A 20 -12.60 -29.80 10.70
CA ALA A 20 -11.56 -29.85 9.67
C ALA A 20 -11.33 -28.40 9.23
N ALA A 21 -10.27 -27.78 9.77
CA ALA A 21 -9.81 -26.49 9.29
C ALA A 21 -9.68 -26.59 7.77
N LYS A 22 -10.43 -25.75 7.04
CA LYS A 22 -10.25 -25.65 5.59
C LYS A 22 -8.82 -25.17 5.38
N ILE A 23 -7.94 -26.08 4.99
CA ILE A 23 -6.59 -25.73 4.55
C ILE A 23 -6.80 -24.97 3.23
N THR A 24 -6.71 -23.65 3.29
CA THR A 24 -6.74 -22.80 2.11
C THR A 24 -5.39 -22.93 1.44
N TYR A 25 -5.33 -23.69 0.36
CA TYR A 25 -4.17 -23.70 -0.52
C TYR A 25 -4.11 -22.38 -1.29
N ALA A 26 -2.90 -21.95 -1.66
CA ALA A 26 -2.74 -20.85 -2.59
C ALA A 26 -3.46 -21.21 -3.91
N GLU A 27 -4.20 -20.24 -4.47
CA GLU A 27 -4.85 -20.40 -5.76
C GLU A 27 -3.81 -20.80 -6.82
N GLU A 28 -4.04 -21.93 -7.51
CA GLU A 28 -3.13 -22.43 -8.55
C GLU A 28 -3.09 -21.50 -9.78
N LYS A 29 -4.06 -20.60 -9.93
CA LYS A 29 -4.16 -19.68 -11.06
C LYS A 29 -4.12 -18.23 -10.61
N GLN A 30 -3.38 -17.43 -11.36
CA GLN A 30 -3.36 -15.98 -11.20
C GLN A 30 -4.75 -15.38 -11.50
N GLN A 31 -5.36 -14.79 -10.48
CA GLN A 31 -6.72 -14.21 -10.56
C GLN A 31 -6.73 -12.77 -11.11
N ASN A 32 -5.59 -12.06 -11.09
CA ASN A 32 -5.44 -10.71 -11.64
C ASN A 32 -3.98 -10.45 -12.06
N ASN A 33 -3.75 -9.42 -12.87
CA ASN A 33 -2.43 -8.99 -13.35
C ASN A 33 -2.04 -7.58 -12.84
N TYR A 34 -2.56 -7.16 -11.70
CA TYR A 34 -2.26 -5.84 -11.13
C TYR A 34 -0.77 -5.73 -10.78
N PRO A 35 -0.12 -4.58 -11.08
CA PRO A 35 1.30 -4.42 -10.78
C PRO A 35 1.54 -4.36 -9.27
N ILE A 36 2.70 -4.86 -8.86
CA ILE A 36 3.20 -4.80 -7.48
C ILE A 36 4.07 -3.56 -7.33
N ILE A 37 3.76 -2.72 -6.34
CA ILE A 37 4.55 -1.54 -6.01
C ILE A 37 5.24 -1.79 -4.66
N LEU A 38 6.56 -1.89 -4.71
CA LEU A 38 7.43 -2.06 -3.54
C LEU A 38 7.75 -0.69 -2.94
N VAL A 39 7.48 -0.49 -1.65
CA VAL A 39 7.59 0.81 -0.96
C VAL A 39 8.58 0.72 0.19
N ASN A 40 9.68 1.46 0.08
CA ASN A 40 10.75 1.51 1.08
C ASN A 40 10.27 2.12 2.41
N GLY A 41 11.01 1.86 3.49
CA GLY A 41 10.76 2.41 4.82
C GLY A 41 11.61 3.64 5.13
N PHE A 42 11.81 3.86 6.43
CA PHE A 42 12.74 4.87 6.93
C PHE A 42 14.16 4.57 6.45
N ALA A 43 14.90 5.61 6.08
CA ALA A 43 16.25 5.53 5.52
C ALA A 43 16.39 4.66 4.26
N GLY A 44 15.29 4.37 3.55
CA GLY A 44 15.33 3.64 2.28
C GLY A 44 15.66 4.53 1.08
N TRP A 45 15.99 3.91 -0.05
CA TRP A 45 16.47 4.59 -1.25
C TRP A 45 15.94 3.93 -2.53
N GLY A 46 16.01 4.68 -3.64
CA GLY A 46 15.64 4.22 -4.98
C GLY A 46 16.67 3.30 -5.62
N ARG A 47 16.31 2.71 -6.77
CA ARG A 47 17.09 1.65 -7.43
C ARG A 47 18.48 2.08 -7.93
N GLU A 48 18.61 3.35 -8.31
CA GLU A 48 19.84 3.95 -8.86
C GLU A 48 20.68 4.66 -7.78
N GLU A 49 20.22 4.67 -6.54
CA GLU A 49 20.95 5.22 -5.40
C GLU A 49 21.86 4.15 -4.77
N MET A 50 22.68 4.55 -3.78
CA MET A 50 23.58 3.65 -3.02
C MET A 50 24.48 2.77 -3.91
N LEU A 51 25.07 3.36 -4.96
CA LEU A 51 25.94 2.65 -5.92
C LEU A 51 25.27 1.41 -6.55
N GLY A 52 23.94 1.42 -6.66
CA GLY A 52 23.17 0.34 -7.25
C GLY A 52 22.82 -0.80 -6.28
N VAL A 53 23.17 -0.72 -4.99
CA VAL A 53 22.68 -1.68 -3.99
C VAL A 53 21.17 -1.50 -3.83
N LYS A 54 20.42 -2.60 -3.91
CA LYS A 54 18.96 -2.54 -3.91
C LYS A 54 18.43 -2.57 -2.48
N TYR A 55 17.58 -1.61 -2.11
CA TYR A 55 16.84 -1.70 -0.85
C TYR A 55 16.03 -3.01 -0.77
N TRP A 56 15.38 -3.36 -1.89
CA TRP A 56 14.67 -4.63 -2.07
C TRP A 56 15.59 -5.70 -2.64
N GLY A 57 16.40 -6.31 -1.77
CA GLY A 57 17.22 -7.49 -2.11
C GLY A 57 18.71 -7.38 -1.76
N GLY A 58 19.19 -6.21 -1.34
CA GLY A 58 20.59 -5.97 -1.04
C GLY A 58 21.47 -6.17 -2.27
N VAL A 59 22.22 -7.27 -2.27
CA VAL A 59 23.04 -7.72 -3.41
C VAL A 59 22.24 -8.43 -4.50
N HIS A 60 20.99 -8.80 -4.22
CA HIS A 60 20.01 -9.32 -5.17
C HIS A 60 19.02 -8.23 -5.58
N ASP A 61 18.22 -8.49 -6.62
CA ASP A 61 17.21 -7.55 -7.12
C ASP A 61 15.82 -8.19 -7.14
N ILE A 62 15.08 -8.05 -6.04
CA ILE A 62 13.76 -8.66 -5.87
C ILE A 62 12.79 -8.21 -6.97
N GLN A 63 12.87 -6.97 -7.43
CA GLN A 63 11.99 -6.48 -8.50
C GLN A 63 12.26 -7.25 -9.80
N GLU A 64 13.52 -7.36 -10.21
CA GLU A 64 13.86 -8.04 -11.46
C GLU A 64 13.65 -9.55 -11.35
N ASP A 65 13.84 -10.14 -10.17
CA ASP A 65 13.54 -11.54 -9.92
C ASP A 65 12.04 -11.83 -10.08
N LEU A 66 11.17 -10.98 -9.54
CA LEU A 66 9.72 -11.10 -9.72
C LEU A 66 9.30 -10.86 -11.18
N LYS A 67 9.90 -9.90 -11.87
CA LYS A 67 9.64 -9.66 -13.30
C LYS A 67 9.98 -10.87 -14.16
N ARG A 68 11.10 -11.55 -13.90
CA ARG A 68 11.47 -12.79 -14.60
C ARG A 68 10.46 -13.92 -14.38
N ASN A 69 9.68 -13.86 -13.31
CA ASN A 69 8.58 -14.79 -13.01
C ASN A 69 7.21 -14.32 -13.54
N GLY A 70 7.17 -13.29 -14.40
CA GLY A 70 5.94 -12.86 -15.08
C GLY A 70 5.12 -11.79 -14.36
N TYR A 71 5.60 -11.24 -13.25
CA TYR A 71 4.92 -10.15 -12.54
C TYR A 71 5.33 -8.77 -13.05
N THR A 72 4.38 -7.83 -13.12
CA THR A 72 4.72 -6.41 -13.32
C THR A 72 5.07 -5.82 -11.96
N VAL A 73 6.31 -5.38 -11.75
CA VAL A 73 6.79 -4.88 -10.45
C VAL A 73 7.54 -3.56 -10.62
N HIS A 74 7.25 -2.61 -9.74
CA HIS A 74 7.93 -1.33 -9.63
C HIS A 74 8.41 -1.09 -8.20
N THR A 75 9.49 -0.32 -8.06
CA THR A 75 10.03 0.13 -6.78
C THR A 75 9.81 1.62 -6.65
N ALA A 76 8.96 2.02 -5.71
CA ALA A 76 8.82 3.42 -5.33
C ALA A 76 10.02 3.87 -4.49
N ALA A 77 10.47 5.09 -4.72
CA ALA A 77 11.49 5.77 -3.93
C ALA A 77 10.87 6.99 -3.27
N VAL A 78 10.33 6.81 -2.06
CA VAL A 78 9.75 7.89 -1.26
C VAL A 78 10.73 8.38 -0.20
N GLY A 79 10.54 9.61 0.28
CA GLY A 79 11.42 10.33 1.18
C GLY A 79 11.86 9.48 2.38
N PRO A 80 13.18 9.31 2.61
CA PRO A 80 13.70 8.41 3.65
C PRO A 80 13.39 8.86 5.07
N VAL A 81 13.13 10.15 5.27
CA VAL A 81 12.90 10.79 6.58
C VAL A 81 11.69 11.72 6.58
N SER A 82 10.90 11.73 5.51
CA SER A 82 9.69 12.54 5.38
C SER A 82 8.52 11.93 6.16
N SER A 83 7.47 12.72 6.39
CA SER A 83 6.27 12.24 7.08
C SER A 83 5.54 11.14 6.27
N ASN A 84 4.70 10.33 6.91
CA ASN A 84 3.86 9.36 6.19
C ASN A 84 2.88 10.05 5.22
N TRP A 85 2.47 11.28 5.51
CA TRP A 85 1.64 12.10 4.62
C TRP A 85 2.40 12.45 3.34
N ASP A 86 3.60 13.03 3.47
CA ASP A 86 4.41 13.43 2.32
C ASP A 86 4.76 12.23 1.46
N ARG A 87 5.20 11.14 2.11
CA ARG A 87 5.53 9.88 1.45
C ARG A 87 4.32 9.29 0.72
N ALA A 88 3.10 9.44 1.24
CA ALA A 88 1.89 9.00 0.54
C ALA A 88 1.59 9.88 -0.69
N CYS A 89 1.80 11.19 -0.61
CA CYS A 89 1.66 12.11 -1.75
C CYS A 89 2.71 11.83 -2.84
N GLU A 90 3.96 11.57 -2.44
CA GLU A 90 5.05 11.16 -3.33
C GLU A 90 4.75 9.82 -4.01
N LEU A 91 4.26 8.83 -3.24
CA LEU A 91 3.89 7.53 -3.75
C LEU A 91 2.73 7.64 -4.75
N TYR A 92 1.72 8.45 -4.44
CA TYR A 92 0.61 8.71 -5.36
C TYR A 92 1.10 9.23 -6.71
N ALA A 93 1.96 10.25 -6.71
CA ALA A 93 2.52 10.81 -7.95
C ALA A 93 3.43 9.81 -8.69
N GLN A 94 4.19 8.97 -7.98
CA GLN A 94 5.00 7.93 -8.61
C GLN A 94 4.15 6.85 -9.29
N ILE A 95 3.01 6.47 -8.70
CA ILE A 95 2.10 5.47 -9.30
C ILE A 95 1.33 6.09 -10.45
N ASN A 96 0.64 7.22 -10.19
CA ASN A 96 -0.28 7.86 -11.13
C ASN A 96 0.44 8.62 -12.27
N GLY A 97 1.65 9.12 -11.99
CA GLY A 97 2.29 10.15 -12.80
C GLY A 97 1.82 11.55 -12.40
N GLY A 98 2.64 12.55 -12.73
CA GLY A 98 2.42 13.95 -12.43
C GLY A 98 3.34 14.51 -11.34
N THR A 99 3.09 15.75 -10.95
CA THR A 99 3.84 16.45 -9.91
C THR A 99 3.26 16.12 -8.54
N VAL A 100 4.12 15.84 -7.56
CA VAL A 100 3.69 15.67 -6.17
C VAL A 100 3.00 16.94 -5.70
N ASP A 101 1.79 16.80 -5.17
CA ASP A 101 1.05 17.86 -4.49
C ASP A 101 0.79 17.41 -3.05
N TYR A 102 1.49 18.02 -2.11
CA TYR A 102 1.39 17.73 -0.67
C TYR A 102 0.12 18.29 -0.04
N GLY A 103 -0.67 19.07 -0.77
CA GLY A 103 -1.83 19.78 -0.24
C GLY A 103 -1.47 21.20 0.17
N ALA A 104 -2.37 22.14 -0.11
CA ALA A 104 -2.15 23.55 0.19
C ALA A 104 -2.22 23.81 1.70
N ALA A 105 -3.20 23.21 2.37
CA ALA A 105 -3.38 23.39 3.82
C ALA A 105 -2.22 22.76 4.59
N HIS A 106 -1.82 21.54 4.21
CA HIS A 106 -0.69 20.83 4.80
C HIS A 106 0.61 21.62 4.65
N ALA A 107 0.92 22.07 3.43
CA ALA A 107 2.13 22.81 3.12
C ALA A 107 2.22 24.14 3.91
N GLU A 108 1.12 24.90 4.01
CA GLU A 108 1.08 26.12 4.81
C GLU A 108 1.28 25.82 6.30
N LYS A 109 0.56 24.84 6.84
CA LYS A 109 0.61 24.44 8.26
C LYS A 109 1.99 23.97 8.70
N HIS A 110 2.69 23.24 7.83
CA HIS A 110 3.99 22.64 8.14
C HIS A 110 5.18 23.43 7.58
N GLY A 111 4.93 24.55 6.89
CA GLY A 111 5.96 25.49 6.46
C GLY A 111 6.90 24.92 5.38
N HIS A 112 6.37 24.17 4.42
CA HIS A 112 7.16 23.65 3.30
C HIS A 112 6.46 23.86 1.95
N ASN A 113 7.17 23.55 0.86
CA ASN A 113 6.61 23.68 -0.49
C ASN A 113 5.43 22.74 -0.68
N ARG A 114 4.35 23.24 -1.31
CA ARG A 114 3.19 22.44 -1.71
C ARG A 114 3.51 21.42 -2.80
N PHE A 115 4.36 21.79 -3.76
CA PHE A 115 4.68 20.92 -4.89
C PHE A 115 6.08 20.33 -4.76
N GLY A 116 6.20 19.05 -5.10
CA GLY A 116 7.45 18.29 -5.10
C GLY A 116 7.94 17.94 -6.51
N ARG A 117 8.59 16.78 -6.62
CA ARG A 117 9.12 16.27 -7.90
C ARG A 117 8.00 15.84 -8.86
N THR A 118 8.33 15.72 -10.14
CA THR A 118 7.41 15.20 -11.18
C THR A 118 7.84 13.81 -11.62
N TYR A 119 6.88 12.90 -11.77
CA TYR A 119 7.10 11.51 -12.15
C TYR A 119 6.32 11.14 -13.41
N SER A 120 6.84 10.19 -14.18
CA SER A 120 6.18 9.67 -15.39
C SER A 120 4.99 8.76 -15.09
N GLY A 121 4.93 8.16 -13.89
CA GLY A 121 3.91 7.19 -13.48
C GLY A 121 4.31 5.75 -13.75
N PHE A 122 4.12 4.87 -12.75
CA PHE A 122 4.34 3.43 -12.88
C PHE A 122 3.16 2.70 -13.53
N ALA A 123 1.94 3.15 -13.24
CA ALA A 123 0.71 2.52 -13.68
C ALA A 123 -0.16 3.55 -14.42
N PRO A 124 0.15 3.86 -15.70
CA PRO A 124 -0.72 4.72 -16.49
C PRO A 124 -2.12 4.08 -16.57
N ASN A 125 -3.15 4.89 -16.32
CA ASN A 125 -4.56 4.47 -16.17
C ASN A 125 -4.93 3.77 -14.84
N TRP A 126 -4.18 4.01 -13.77
CA TRP A 126 -4.51 3.57 -12.41
C TRP A 126 -5.93 4.01 -12.02
N SER A 127 -6.80 3.05 -11.67
CA SER A 127 -8.24 3.28 -11.52
C SER A 127 -8.92 2.19 -10.70
N GLU A 128 -10.26 2.22 -10.63
CA GLU A 128 -11.07 1.18 -9.99
C GLU A 128 -10.92 -0.21 -10.64
N THR A 129 -10.69 -0.27 -11.95
CA THR A 129 -10.57 -1.53 -12.68
C THR A 129 -9.12 -1.92 -12.96
N ASN A 130 -8.20 -0.95 -12.90
CA ASN A 130 -6.76 -1.14 -13.02
C ASN A 130 -6.10 -0.84 -11.69
N LYS A 131 -6.23 -1.76 -10.73
CA LYS A 131 -5.72 -1.57 -9.37
C LYS A 131 -4.22 -1.89 -9.28
N VAL A 132 -3.63 -1.66 -8.11
CA VAL A 132 -2.26 -2.08 -7.78
C VAL A 132 -2.21 -2.88 -6.48
N HIS A 133 -1.17 -3.70 -6.32
CA HIS A 133 -0.80 -4.31 -5.04
C HIS A 133 0.31 -3.47 -4.39
N LEU A 134 0.13 -3.10 -3.12
CA LEU A 134 1.13 -2.33 -2.37
C LEU A 134 1.85 -3.22 -1.36
N VAL A 135 3.19 -3.24 -1.39
CA VAL A 135 4.02 -3.97 -0.44
C VAL A 135 4.97 -3.00 0.26
N GLY A 136 4.77 -2.79 1.56
CA GLY A 136 5.53 -1.82 2.35
C GLY A 136 6.42 -2.52 3.38
N HIS A 137 7.72 -2.23 3.35
CA HIS A 137 8.65 -2.66 4.40
C HIS A 137 8.83 -1.54 5.44
N SER A 138 8.86 -1.89 6.73
CA SER A 138 9.06 -0.93 7.84
C SER A 138 8.04 0.22 7.74
N MET A 139 8.46 1.49 7.84
CA MET A 139 7.62 2.68 7.69
C MET A 139 6.83 2.71 6.36
N GLY A 140 7.29 1.99 5.33
CA GLY A 140 6.56 1.84 4.07
C GLY A 140 5.16 1.27 4.26
N GLY A 141 4.96 0.38 5.25
CA GLY A 141 3.63 -0.15 5.56
C GLY A 141 2.67 0.88 6.16
N GLN A 142 3.17 1.87 6.89
CA GLN A 142 2.35 3.00 7.35
C GLN A 142 2.01 3.92 6.17
N THR A 143 3.01 4.22 5.33
CA THR A 143 2.84 5.05 4.11
C THR A 143 1.75 4.52 3.19
N ILE A 144 1.75 3.21 2.89
CA ILE A 144 0.74 2.63 1.99
C ILE A 144 -0.66 2.59 2.62
N ARG A 145 -0.75 2.46 3.96
CA ARG A 145 -2.03 2.59 4.66
C ARG A 145 -2.55 4.04 4.61
N THR A 146 -1.68 5.02 4.79
CA THR A 146 -2.03 6.45 4.63
C THR A 146 -2.49 6.75 3.21
N LEU A 147 -1.82 6.22 2.19
CA LEU A 147 -2.26 6.37 0.79
C LEU A 147 -3.66 5.79 0.58
N VAL A 148 -3.92 4.56 1.05
CA VAL A 148 -5.26 3.94 0.92
C VAL A 148 -6.34 4.76 1.63
N GLN A 149 -6.06 5.27 2.83
CA GLN A 149 -6.98 6.15 3.54
C GLN A 149 -7.27 7.43 2.74
N LEU A 150 -6.25 8.11 2.24
CA LEU A 150 -6.41 9.34 1.45
C LEU A 150 -7.20 9.08 0.16
N LEU A 151 -6.90 7.99 -0.56
CA LEU A 151 -7.68 7.60 -1.74
C LEU A 151 -9.15 7.38 -1.39
N LYS A 152 -9.44 6.70 -0.28
CA LYS A 152 -10.81 6.33 0.08
C LYS A 152 -11.61 7.50 0.62
N GLU A 153 -11.04 8.29 1.51
CA GLU A 153 -11.74 9.29 2.33
C GLU A 153 -11.42 10.74 1.89
N GLY A 154 -10.27 10.93 1.23
CA GLY A 154 -9.72 12.24 0.93
C GLY A 154 -9.14 12.92 2.18
N SER A 155 -8.99 14.24 2.11
CA SER A 155 -8.63 15.07 3.26
C SER A 155 -9.69 16.14 3.48
N PHE A 156 -10.33 16.12 4.65
CA PHE A 156 -11.28 17.16 5.03
C PHE A 156 -10.60 18.54 5.11
N GLU A 157 -9.38 18.61 5.64
CA GLU A 157 -8.62 19.86 5.79
C GLU A 157 -8.34 20.49 4.42
N GLU A 158 -7.84 19.70 3.45
CA GLU A 158 -7.59 20.19 2.09
C GLU A 158 -8.88 20.60 1.36
N LYS A 159 -9.95 19.80 1.50
CA LYS A 159 -11.27 20.13 0.95
C LYS A 159 -11.82 21.44 1.51
N ASN A 160 -11.67 21.69 2.81
CA ASN A 160 -12.12 22.94 3.43
C ASN A 160 -11.24 24.12 3.05
N TYR A 161 -9.93 23.90 2.91
CA TYR A 161 -9.00 24.93 2.51
C TYR A 161 -9.36 25.54 1.15
N VAL A 162 -9.61 24.71 0.13
CA VAL A 162 -9.95 25.21 -1.21
C VAL A 162 -11.32 25.89 -1.28
N LYS A 163 -12.28 25.54 -0.42
CA LYS A 163 -13.56 26.27 -0.31
C LYS A 163 -13.35 27.72 0.11
N ASN A 164 -12.36 27.98 0.98
CA ASN A 164 -12.03 29.31 1.47
C ASN A 164 -11.00 30.03 0.56
N HIS A 165 -10.40 29.32 -0.40
CA HIS A 165 -9.39 29.84 -1.31
C HIS A 165 -9.74 29.46 -2.76
N PRO A 166 -10.73 30.12 -3.40
CA PRO A 166 -11.33 29.68 -4.66
C PRO A 166 -10.38 29.60 -5.86
N ASN A 167 -9.21 30.25 -5.78
CA ASN A 167 -8.16 30.17 -6.82
C ASN A 167 -7.17 29.02 -6.60
N THR A 168 -7.40 28.17 -5.59
CA THR A 168 -6.52 27.06 -5.23
C THR A 168 -7.13 25.74 -5.69
N ASN A 169 -6.46 25.06 -6.63
CA ASN A 169 -6.86 23.72 -7.04
C ASN A 169 -6.60 22.70 -5.92
N ILE A 170 -7.32 21.58 -5.93
CA ILE A 170 -7.08 20.43 -5.04
C ILE A 170 -6.50 19.26 -5.83
N SER A 171 -5.56 18.51 -5.25
CA SER A 171 -5.09 17.25 -5.83
C SER A 171 -6.20 16.19 -5.79
N PRO A 172 -6.40 15.39 -6.85
CA PRO A 172 -7.37 14.29 -6.84
C PRO A 172 -7.15 13.27 -5.71
N LEU A 173 -5.92 13.17 -5.18
CA LEU A 173 -5.63 12.35 -4.00
C LEU A 173 -6.49 12.75 -2.78
N PHE A 174 -6.79 14.03 -2.62
CA PHE A 174 -7.49 14.55 -1.44
C PHE A 174 -9.02 14.59 -1.60
N GLU A 175 -9.56 14.22 -2.75
CA GLU A 175 -11.00 14.23 -3.00
C GLU A 175 -11.72 13.01 -2.41
N GLY A 176 -11.02 11.89 -2.22
CA GLY A 176 -11.59 10.63 -1.75
C GLY A 176 -12.31 9.82 -2.84
N GLU A 177 -13.10 8.84 -2.40
CA GLU A 177 -13.95 7.95 -3.20
C GLU A 177 -13.21 7.05 -4.21
N LYS A 178 -11.92 6.80 -3.98
CA LYS A 178 -11.07 5.94 -4.82
C LYS A 178 -10.71 4.66 -4.07
N SER A 179 -10.88 3.52 -4.73
CA SER A 179 -10.54 2.17 -4.27
C SER A 179 -9.52 1.55 -5.23
N TYR A 180 -8.45 2.28 -5.55
CA TYR A 180 -7.51 1.88 -6.61
C TYR A 180 -6.45 0.86 -6.15
N VAL A 181 -6.50 0.40 -4.90
CA VAL A 181 -5.55 -0.55 -4.32
C VAL A 181 -6.27 -1.88 -4.07
N HIS A 182 -5.76 -2.97 -4.64
CA HIS A 182 -6.34 -4.29 -4.47
C HIS A 182 -5.88 -4.96 -3.18
N SER A 183 -4.60 -4.82 -2.82
CA SER A 183 -4.09 -5.34 -1.55
C SER A 183 -3.01 -4.44 -0.95
N VAL A 184 -2.87 -4.59 0.37
CA VAL A 184 -1.82 -4.00 1.18
C VAL A 184 -1.12 -5.14 1.92
N THR A 185 0.19 -5.25 1.75
CA THR A 185 1.05 -6.18 2.48
C THR A 185 2.11 -5.39 3.23
N THR A 186 2.27 -5.67 4.52
CA THR A 186 3.23 -4.94 5.36
C THR A 186 4.23 -5.90 5.97
N LEU A 187 5.52 -5.59 5.82
CA LEU A 187 6.63 -6.41 6.31
C LEU A 187 7.38 -5.63 7.39
N ALA A 188 7.46 -6.17 8.61
CA ALA A 188 8.13 -5.53 9.75
C ALA A 188 7.72 -4.05 9.99
N THR A 189 6.46 -3.71 9.72
CA THR A 189 5.96 -2.34 9.85
C THR A 189 5.62 -2.01 11.29
N PRO A 190 6.10 -0.86 11.82
CA PRO A 190 5.78 -0.41 13.17
C PRO A 190 4.37 0.21 13.22
N HIS A 191 3.33 -0.62 13.10
CA HIS A 191 1.94 -0.14 13.13
C HIS A 191 1.56 0.54 14.44
N ASN A 192 2.27 0.22 15.53
CA ASN A 192 2.05 0.75 16.88
C ASN A 192 3.18 1.67 17.38
N GLY A 193 4.13 2.03 16.52
CA GLY A 193 5.33 2.79 16.93
C GLY A 193 6.40 1.90 17.52
#